data_AF-A0A4Y4XHH4-F1
#
_entry.id   AF-A0A4Y4XHH4-F1
#
_cell.length_a   1.000
_cell.length_b   1.000
_cell.length_c   1.000
_cell.angle_alpha   90.00
_cell.angle_beta   90.00
_cell.angle_gamma   90.00
#
_symmetry.space_group_name_H-M   'P 1'
#
loop_
_entity.id
_entity.type
_entity.pdbx_description
1 polymer ?
#
loop_
_entity_poly.entity_id
_entity_poly.type
_entity_poly.pdbx_seq_one_letter_code
_entity_poly.pdbx_strand_id
1 'polypeptide(L)'
;MKKYSAIPTPCYVLESERLEKNAKILEIVRQQSGAKVLLALKGYAFWREFGILRQKLNGCCASGLYEAKLAFEEFGGRESHKEICVYSPAFKEAEMSAILPLATSIIFNSFHQYATYKDRILDKNKQLENLGLSPIKMGLRINPLYSEVTPAIYNPCSKTSRLGITPSGFEKGVKEHGLEGVSGLHFHTHCEQNADALCRTLEHVERHFKPYLENMAWVNFGGGHHITRSDYDVNLLIQTIKDFKERYHNIEVILEPGEAIGWQCGFLIASVIDIVQN
;
A
#
# COMPACT_ATOMS: atom_id res chain seq x y z
N MET A 1 -3.35 13.63 34.27
CA MET A 1 -2.95 12.21 34.35
C MET A 1 -4.03 11.38 33.68
N LYS A 2 -3.72 10.62 32.62
CA LYS A 2 -4.71 9.76 31.93
C LYS A 2 -5.13 8.65 32.90
N LYS A 3 -6.43 8.52 33.21
CA LYS A 3 -6.95 7.50 34.15
C LYS A 3 -7.18 6.18 33.41
N TYR A 4 -6.11 5.40 33.24
CA TYR A 4 -6.20 4.08 32.62
C TYR A 4 -6.89 3.02 33.49
N SER A 5 -7.03 3.27 34.80
CA SER A 5 -7.63 2.35 35.77
C SER A 5 -9.12 2.05 35.55
N ALA A 6 -9.82 2.84 34.71
CA ALA A 6 -11.22 2.61 34.37
C ALA A 6 -11.41 1.76 33.10
N ILE A 7 -10.33 1.45 32.38
CA ILE A 7 -10.37 0.66 31.15
C ILE A 7 -10.38 -0.83 31.53
N PRO A 8 -11.30 -1.64 30.99
CA PRO A 8 -11.32 -3.08 31.25
C PRO A 8 -10.05 -3.76 30.71
N THR A 9 -9.65 -4.86 31.33
CA THR A 9 -8.50 -5.66 30.89
C THR A 9 -8.95 -7.06 30.43
N PRO A 10 -8.42 -7.60 29.32
CA PRO A 10 -7.47 -6.97 28.40
C PRO A 10 -8.13 -5.98 27.41
N CYS A 11 -7.45 -4.89 27.07
CA CYS A 11 -7.94 -3.92 26.08
C CYS A 11 -6.78 -3.27 25.32
N TYR A 12 -6.91 -3.11 24.00
CA TYR A 12 -6.01 -2.25 23.24
C TYR A 12 -6.40 -0.78 23.44
N VAL A 13 -5.50 -0.01 24.03
CA VAL A 13 -5.66 1.42 24.26
C VAL A 13 -4.93 2.18 23.17
N LEU A 14 -5.65 2.99 22.40
CA LEU A 14 -5.08 3.93 21.44
C LEU A 14 -5.02 5.33 22.07
N GLU A 15 -3.88 5.99 21.94
CA GLU A 15 -3.70 7.39 22.29
C GLU A 15 -3.81 8.26 21.03
N SER A 16 -4.96 8.87 20.79
CA SER A 16 -5.24 9.65 19.56
C SER A 16 -4.23 10.78 19.29
N GLU A 17 -3.65 11.38 20.32
CA GLU A 17 -2.58 12.40 20.18
C GLU A 17 -1.31 11.83 19.51
N ARG A 18 -0.98 10.57 19.79
CA ARG A 18 0.17 9.90 19.18
C ARG A 18 -0.13 9.49 17.74
N LEU A 19 -1.35 9.01 17.47
CA LEU A 19 -1.82 8.78 16.11
C LEU A 19 -1.76 10.07 15.27
N GLU A 20 -2.21 11.19 15.82
CA GLU A 20 -2.16 12.50 15.18
C GLU A 20 -0.71 12.92 14.87
N LYS A 21 0.24 12.66 15.78
CA LYS A 21 1.67 12.92 15.53
C LYS A 21 2.20 12.08 14.36
N ASN A 22 1.89 10.80 14.31
CA ASN A 22 2.28 9.92 13.21
C ASN A 22 1.65 10.38 11.88
N ALA A 23 0.36 10.74 11.90
CA ALA A 23 -0.36 11.21 10.73
C ALA A 23 0.21 12.52 10.18
N LYS A 24 0.70 13.43 11.05
CA LYS A 24 1.40 14.66 10.63
C LYS A 24 2.72 14.38 9.90
N ILE A 25 3.50 13.40 10.34
CA ILE A 25 4.74 13.02 9.64
C ILE A 25 4.42 12.53 8.23
N LEU A 26 3.38 11.69 8.09
CA LEU A 26 2.94 11.18 6.80
C LEU A 26 2.36 12.27 5.90
N GLU A 27 1.67 13.26 6.48
CA GLU A 27 1.22 14.45 5.76
C GLU A 27 2.41 15.26 5.23
N ILE A 28 3.46 15.45 6.03
CA ILE A 28 4.70 16.12 5.61
C ILE A 28 5.32 15.39 4.43
N VAL A 29 5.45 14.06 4.51
CA VAL A 29 5.96 13.24 3.39
C VAL A 29 5.11 13.46 2.13
N ARG A 30 3.78 13.35 2.25
CA ARG A 30 2.82 13.56 1.15
C ARG A 30 3.00 14.94 0.50
N GLN A 31 3.00 16.00 1.30
CA GLN A 31 3.05 17.38 0.82
C GLN A 31 4.41 17.73 0.21
N GLN A 32 5.51 17.33 0.85
CA GLN A 32 6.85 17.71 0.41
C GLN A 32 7.36 16.87 -0.74
N SER A 33 7.06 15.57 -0.78
CA SER A 33 7.49 14.69 -1.89
C SER A 33 6.53 14.67 -3.07
N GLY A 34 5.28 15.06 -2.87
CA GLY A 34 4.21 14.93 -3.86
C GLY A 34 3.82 13.46 -4.14
N ALA A 35 4.20 12.51 -3.28
CA ALA A 35 3.65 11.15 -3.33
C ALA A 35 2.22 11.12 -2.78
N LYS A 36 1.45 10.12 -3.23
CA LYS A 36 0.23 9.72 -2.56
C LYS A 36 0.56 8.78 -1.40
N VAL A 37 -0.12 8.95 -0.28
CA VAL A 37 0.03 8.07 0.89
C VAL A 37 -1.30 7.38 1.15
N LEU A 38 -1.29 6.05 1.12
CA LEU A 38 -2.45 5.19 1.32
C LEU A 38 -2.30 4.38 2.62
N LEU A 39 -3.31 4.41 3.47
CA LEU A 39 -3.35 3.59 4.68
C LEU A 39 -3.43 2.10 4.31
N ALA A 40 -2.42 1.30 4.68
CA ALA A 40 -2.50 -0.15 4.53
C ALA A 40 -3.31 -0.78 5.66
N LEU A 41 -4.55 -1.19 5.36
CA LEU A 41 -5.52 -1.66 6.35
C LEU A 41 -5.07 -2.93 7.08
N LYS A 42 -4.32 -3.81 6.41
CA LYS A 42 -3.70 -4.98 7.04
C LYS A 42 -2.79 -4.64 8.23
N GLY A 43 -2.21 -3.43 8.24
CA GLY A 43 -1.30 -2.97 9.29
C GLY A 43 -1.96 -2.06 10.33
N TYR A 44 -3.10 -1.44 10.00
CA TYR A 44 -3.86 -0.60 10.93
C TYR A 44 -5.33 -0.50 10.51
N ALA A 45 -6.24 -0.94 11.39
CA ALA A 45 -7.68 -0.97 11.14
C ALA A 45 -8.53 -0.47 12.33
N PHE A 46 -8.00 0.42 13.17
CA PHE A 46 -8.77 1.10 14.23
C PHE A 46 -9.69 2.17 13.61
N TRP A 47 -10.71 1.69 12.89
CA TRP A 47 -11.52 2.48 11.95
C TRP A 47 -12.28 3.64 12.60
N ARG A 48 -12.62 3.53 13.89
CA ARG A 48 -13.25 4.62 14.66
C ARG A 48 -12.41 5.91 14.70
N GLU A 49 -11.12 5.80 14.42
CA GLU A 49 -10.17 6.93 14.42
C GLU A 49 -9.71 7.32 13.01
N PHE A 50 -10.28 6.71 11.97
CA PHE A 50 -9.98 7.07 10.57
C PHE A 50 -10.35 8.52 10.25
N GLY A 51 -11.21 9.16 11.05
CA GLY A 51 -11.50 10.59 10.97
C GLY A 51 -10.25 11.47 10.97
N ILE A 52 -9.23 11.10 11.76
CA ILE A 52 -7.93 11.79 11.81
C ILE A 52 -7.14 11.56 10.52
N LEU A 53 -7.10 10.30 10.07
CA LEU A 53 -6.27 9.88 8.94
C LEU A 53 -6.83 10.33 7.59
N ARG A 54 -8.15 10.30 7.40
CA ARG A 54 -8.82 10.69 6.15
C ARG A 54 -8.61 12.16 5.79
N GLN A 55 -8.30 13.02 6.75
CA GLN A 55 -7.98 14.42 6.47
C GLN A 55 -6.57 14.59 5.90
N LYS A 56 -5.66 13.67 6.23
CA LYS A 56 -4.21 13.80 5.97
C LYS A 56 -3.70 12.91 4.84
N LEU A 57 -4.33 11.76 4.62
CA LEU A 57 -3.90 10.76 3.63
C LEU A 57 -4.83 10.73 2.42
N ASN A 58 -4.34 10.14 1.32
CA ASN A 58 -5.04 10.11 0.04
C ASN A 58 -6.09 8.99 -0.06
N GLY A 59 -6.04 7.98 0.80
CA GLY A 59 -6.91 6.82 0.71
C GLY A 59 -6.39 5.62 1.49
N CYS A 60 -6.80 4.44 1.07
CA CYS A 60 -6.39 3.17 1.65
C CYS A 60 -5.87 2.21 0.58
N CYS A 61 -4.99 1.29 0.98
CA CYS A 61 -4.75 0.06 0.24
C CYS A 61 -5.35 -1.13 1.01
N ALA A 62 -6.01 -2.00 0.25
CA ALA A 62 -6.83 -3.09 0.73
C ALA A 62 -6.36 -4.42 0.12
N SER A 63 -6.10 -5.39 0.99
CA SER A 63 -5.64 -6.74 0.65
C SER A 63 -6.78 -7.71 0.26
N GLY A 64 -7.95 -7.17 -0.06
CA GLY A 64 -9.13 -7.94 -0.48
C GLY A 64 -10.44 -7.15 -0.37
N LEU A 65 -11.56 -7.82 -0.64
CA LEU A 65 -12.90 -7.21 -0.69
C LEU A 65 -13.32 -6.56 0.63
N TYR A 66 -13.11 -7.22 1.76
CA TYR A 66 -13.60 -6.71 3.05
C TYR A 66 -12.85 -5.46 3.52
N GLU A 67 -11.54 -5.40 3.27
CA GLU A 67 -10.78 -4.17 3.51
C GLU A 67 -11.18 -3.06 2.52
N ALA A 68 -11.51 -3.39 1.26
CA ALA A 68 -11.99 -2.41 0.30
C ALA A 68 -13.36 -1.83 0.72
N LYS A 69 -14.25 -2.65 1.28
CA LYS A 69 -15.51 -2.19 1.88
C LYS A 69 -15.27 -1.27 3.07
N LEU A 70 -14.41 -1.68 4.01
CA LEU A 70 -14.04 -0.86 5.16
C LEU A 70 -13.44 0.49 4.73
N ALA A 71 -12.56 0.50 3.73
CA ALA A 71 -12.01 1.73 3.16
C ALA A 71 -13.10 2.64 2.60
N PHE A 72 -14.02 2.08 1.81
CA PHE A 72 -15.10 2.85 1.22
C PHE A 72 -16.03 3.44 2.27
N GLU A 73 -16.43 2.64 3.27
CA GLU A 73 -17.37 3.02 4.32
C GLU A 73 -16.78 4.08 5.28
N GLU A 74 -15.54 3.90 5.72
CA GLU A 74 -14.96 4.71 6.82
C GLU A 74 -13.96 5.77 6.35
N PHE A 75 -13.35 5.59 5.17
CA PHE A 75 -12.37 6.51 4.61
C PHE A 75 -12.93 7.35 3.45
N GLY A 76 -13.81 6.76 2.65
CA GLY A 76 -14.40 7.34 1.45
C GLY A 76 -13.88 6.71 0.16
N GLY A 77 -14.55 7.00 -0.95
CA GLY A 77 -14.22 6.50 -2.28
C GLY A 77 -13.90 7.60 -3.29
N ARG A 78 -13.92 7.20 -4.56
CA ARG A 78 -13.69 8.03 -5.75
C ARG A 78 -14.50 9.33 -5.75
N GLU A 79 -15.74 9.28 -5.30
CA GLU A 79 -16.67 10.41 -5.20
C GLU A 79 -16.19 11.49 -4.22
N SER A 80 -15.40 11.09 -3.22
CA SER A 80 -14.78 11.97 -2.23
C SER A 80 -13.28 12.20 -2.49
N HIS A 81 -12.81 11.90 -3.71
CA HIS A 81 -11.41 11.97 -4.12
C HIS A 81 -10.46 11.14 -3.21
N LYS A 82 -10.95 9.99 -2.74
CA LYS A 82 -10.16 9.00 -2.01
C LYS A 82 -9.82 7.80 -2.88
N GLU A 83 -8.58 7.34 -2.72
CA GLU A 83 -8.06 6.19 -3.42
C GLU A 83 -8.36 4.90 -2.63
N ILE A 84 -8.86 3.88 -3.32
CA ILE A 84 -9.00 2.52 -2.80
C ILE A 84 -8.21 1.60 -3.71
N CYS A 85 -6.96 1.36 -3.32
CA CYS A 85 -6.03 0.51 -4.06
C CYS A 85 -6.17 -0.94 -3.57
N VAL A 86 -6.76 -1.79 -4.40
CA VAL A 86 -7.01 -3.19 -4.04
C VAL A 86 -5.94 -4.08 -4.64
N TYR A 87 -5.32 -4.93 -3.82
CA TYR A 87 -4.36 -5.93 -4.26
C TYR A 87 -4.65 -7.27 -3.62
N SER A 88 -4.33 -8.35 -4.33
CA SER A 88 -4.40 -9.71 -3.78
C SER A 88 -3.45 -10.63 -4.55
N PRO A 89 -2.90 -11.68 -3.92
CA PRO A 89 -2.23 -12.76 -4.65
C PRO A 89 -3.12 -13.39 -5.74
N ALA A 90 -4.44 -13.43 -5.52
CA ALA A 90 -5.43 -13.87 -6.49
C ALA A 90 -6.83 -13.31 -6.13
N PHE A 91 -7.62 -13.00 -7.14
CA PHE A 91 -9.00 -12.56 -7.03
C PHE A 91 -9.95 -13.68 -7.45
N LYS A 92 -10.98 -13.92 -6.63
CA LYS A 92 -12.10 -14.77 -7.03
C LYS A 92 -13.05 -13.98 -7.92
N GLU A 93 -13.71 -14.66 -8.85
CA GLU A 93 -14.63 -14.02 -9.78
C GLU A 93 -15.79 -13.30 -9.05
N ALA A 94 -16.35 -13.96 -8.03
CA ALA A 94 -17.41 -13.42 -7.20
C ALA A 94 -16.98 -12.17 -6.42
N GLU A 95 -15.70 -12.10 -6.01
CA GLU A 95 -15.15 -10.94 -5.30
C GLU A 95 -14.91 -9.77 -6.26
N MET A 96 -14.43 -10.05 -7.47
CA MET A 96 -14.14 -9.01 -8.46
C MET A 96 -15.38 -8.15 -8.74
N SER A 97 -16.55 -8.76 -8.91
CA SER A 97 -17.81 -8.03 -9.13
C SER A 97 -18.13 -7.03 -8.03
N ALA A 98 -17.78 -7.33 -6.78
CA ALA A 98 -17.99 -6.47 -5.63
C ALA A 98 -16.84 -5.46 -5.40
N ILE A 99 -15.65 -5.73 -5.95
CA ILE A 99 -14.48 -4.84 -5.88
C ILE A 99 -14.62 -3.69 -6.89
N LEU A 100 -15.09 -3.97 -8.12
CA LEU A 100 -15.15 -2.99 -9.21
C LEU A 100 -15.91 -1.68 -8.88
N PRO A 101 -17.01 -1.67 -8.11
CA PRO A 101 -17.66 -0.42 -7.71
C PRO A 101 -16.83 0.42 -6.73
N LEU A 102 -15.96 -0.22 -5.94
CA LEU A 102 -15.22 0.38 -4.82
C LEU A 102 -13.82 0.85 -5.23
N ALA A 103 -13.12 0.03 -6.01
CA ALA A 103 -11.71 0.23 -6.30
C ALA A 103 -11.48 1.48 -7.17
N THR A 104 -10.40 2.19 -6.87
CA THR A 104 -9.81 3.19 -7.78
C THR A 104 -8.58 2.63 -8.49
N SER A 105 -7.93 1.63 -7.90
CA SER A 105 -6.81 0.91 -8.48
C SER A 105 -6.91 -0.59 -8.16
N ILE A 106 -6.56 -1.45 -9.11
CA ILE A 106 -6.47 -2.90 -8.91
C ILE A 106 -5.07 -3.37 -9.33
N ILE A 107 -4.37 -4.01 -8.40
CA ILE A 107 -3.03 -4.55 -8.62
C ILE A 107 -3.09 -6.07 -8.71
N PHE A 108 -2.69 -6.60 -9.86
CA PHE A 108 -2.62 -8.03 -10.10
C PHE A 108 -1.24 -8.60 -9.74
N ASN A 109 -1.24 -9.78 -9.13
CA ASN A 109 -0.02 -10.50 -8.76
C ASN A 109 0.51 -11.41 -9.88
N SER A 110 -0.23 -11.58 -10.97
CA SER A 110 0.15 -12.39 -12.13
C SER A 110 -0.51 -11.91 -13.42
N PHE A 111 0.14 -12.19 -14.55
CA PHE A 111 -0.43 -11.93 -15.88
C PHE A 111 -1.70 -12.74 -16.15
N HIS A 112 -1.80 -13.96 -15.61
CA HIS A 112 -3.01 -14.76 -15.73
C HIS A 112 -4.22 -14.02 -15.16
N GLN A 113 -4.12 -13.53 -13.91
CA GLN A 113 -5.21 -12.78 -13.27
C GLN A 113 -5.51 -11.47 -14.00
N TYR A 114 -4.48 -10.74 -14.45
CA TYR A 114 -4.67 -9.56 -15.29
C TYR A 114 -5.46 -9.90 -16.55
N ALA A 115 -5.03 -10.90 -17.32
CA ALA A 115 -5.71 -11.32 -18.56
C ALA A 115 -7.15 -11.79 -18.30
N THR A 116 -7.41 -12.48 -17.18
CA THR A 116 -8.76 -12.92 -16.80
C THR A 116 -9.72 -11.75 -16.56
N TYR A 117 -9.24 -10.62 -16.02
CA TYR A 117 -10.12 -9.56 -15.54
C TYR A 117 -10.00 -8.22 -16.30
N LYS A 118 -9.03 -8.05 -17.21
CA LYS A 118 -8.78 -6.77 -17.89
C LYS A 118 -10.04 -6.24 -18.58
N ASP A 119 -10.75 -7.09 -19.35
CA ASP A 119 -11.86 -6.64 -20.17
C ASP A 119 -13.04 -6.16 -19.30
N ARG A 120 -13.26 -6.84 -18.16
CA ARG A 120 -14.26 -6.42 -17.17
C ARG A 120 -13.94 -5.06 -16.55
N ILE A 121 -12.66 -4.75 -16.32
CA ILE A 121 -12.22 -3.45 -15.82
C ILE A 121 -12.36 -2.39 -16.91
N LEU A 122 -12.00 -2.70 -18.16
CA LEU A 122 -12.17 -1.77 -19.29
C LEU A 122 -13.64 -1.42 -19.52
N ASP A 123 -14.53 -2.41 -19.46
CA ASP A 123 -15.98 -2.17 -19.56
C ASP A 123 -16.52 -1.38 -18.37
N LYS A 124 -16.02 -1.63 -17.16
CA LYS A 124 -16.34 -0.80 -15.99
C LYS A 124 -15.86 0.63 -16.17
N ASN A 125 -14.69 0.84 -16.76
CA ASN A 125 -14.13 2.16 -17.00
C ASN A 125 -14.97 2.97 -17.99
N LYS A 126 -15.52 2.34 -19.05
CA LYS A 126 -16.50 3.00 -19.94
C LYS A 126 -17.75 3.47 -19.18
N GLN A 127 -18.24 2.65 -18.24
CA GLN A 127 -19.37 3.05 -17.39
C GLN A 127 -19.03 4.22 -16.46
N LEU A 128 -17.82 4.22 -15.87
CA LEU A 128 -17.36 5.31 -15.01
C LEU A 128 -17.19 6.62 -15.79
N GLU A 129 -16.65 6.54 -17.00
CA GLU A 129 -16.52 7.68 -17.91
C GLU A 129 -17.88 8.31 -18.24
N ASN A 130 -18.89 7.50 -18.56
CA ASN A 130 -20.26 7.98 -18.78
C ASN A 130 -20.88 8.67 -17.55
N LEU A 131 -20.37 8.39 -16.36
CA LEU A 131 -20.77 9.03 -15.10
C LEU A 131 -19.89 10.23 -14.72
N GLY A 132 -18.88 10.58 -15.53
CA GLY A 132 -17.90 11.63 -15.22
C GLY A 132 -16.96 11.27 -14.07
N LEU A 133 -16.77 9.97 -13.81
CA LEU A 133 -15.98 9.46 -12.69
C LEU A 133 -14.63 8.92 -13.19
N SER A 134 -13.59 9.04 -12.36
CA SER A 134 -12.24 8.58 -12.73
C SER A 134 -12.19 7.07 -12.97
N PRO A 135 -11.43 6.57 -13.96
CA PRO A 135 -11.33 5.15 -14.24
C PRO A 135 -10.58 4.40 -13.13
N ILE A 136 -10.78 3.09 -13.08
CA ILE A 136 -9.99 2.14 -12.31
C ILE A 136 -8.63 1.97 -13.00
N LYS A 137 -7.55 2.25 -12.27
CA LYS A 137 -6.17 2.04 -12.71
C LYS A 137 -5.76 0.58 -12.53
N MET A 138 -5.29 -0.08 -13.59
CA MET A 138 -4.72 -1.43 -13.47
C MET A 138 -3.21 -1.35 -13.28
N GLY A 139 -2.69 -2.20 -12.39
CA GLY A 139 -1.25 -2.37 -12.19
C GLY A 139 -0.82 -3.81 -12.00
N LEU A 140 0.48 -4.04 -12.13
CA LEU A 140 1.11 -5.34 -11.93
C LEU A 140 2.08 -5.28 -10.75
N ARG A 141 1.98 -6.25 -9.84
CA ARG A 141 2.96 -6.42 -8.77
C ARG A 141 4.22 -7.08 -9.34
N ILE A 142 5.34 -6.38 -9.27
CA ILE A 142 6.65 -6.85 -9.70
C ILE A 142 7.47 -7.35 -8.50
N ASN A 143 8.40 -8.26 -8.78
CA ASN A 143 9.38 -8.78 -7.84
C ASN A 143 10.78 -8.42 -8.36
N PRO A 144 11.49 -7.45 -7.76
CA PRO A 144 12.81 -7.01 -8.20
C PRO A 144 13.95 -7.96 -7.79
N LEU A 145 13.63 -9.14 -7.26
CA LEU A 145 14.58 -10.15 -6.77
C LEU A 145 15.49 -9.63 -5.64
N TYR A 146 15.05 -8.59 -4.93
CA TYR A 146 15.81 -7.95 -3.87
C TYR A 146 14.91 -7.52 -2.72
N SER A 147 15.30 -7.91 -1.51
CA SER A 147 14.67 -7.52 -0.25
C SER A 147 15.65 -7.85 0.88
N GLU A 148 15.80 -6.91 1.83
CA GLU A 148 16.64 -7.11 3.03
C GLU A 148 15.83 -7.58 4.25
N VAL A 149 14.56 -7.97 4.04
CA VAL A 149 13.68 -8.42 5.11
C VAL A 149 14.18 -9.70 5.76
N THR A 150 14.20 -9.71 7.09
CA THR A 150 14.53 -10.86 7.93
C THR A 150 13.45 -11.05 9.01
N PRO A 151 13.14 -12.29 9.42
CA PRO A 151 13.63 -13.58 8.90
C PRO A 151 13.10 -13.94 7.50
N ALA A 152 13.74 -14.92 6.84
CA ALA A 152 13.49 -15.29 5.45
C ALA A 152 12.03 -15.63 5.11
N ILE A 153 11.25 -16.11 6.09
CA ILE A 153 9.81 -16.40 5.92
C ILE A 153 8.99 -15.15 5.56
N TYR A 154 9.45 -13.96 5.95
CA TYR A 154 8.80 -12.69 5.61
C TYR A 154 9.36 -12.05 4.33
N ASN A 155 10.40 -12.63 3.72
CA ASN A 155 11.02 -12.05 2.52
C ASN A 155 10.11 -12.28 1.28
N PRO A 156 9.49 -11.22 0.73
CA PRO A 156 8.56 -11.32 -0.39
C PRO A 156 9.28 -11.57 -1.73
N CYS A 157 10.62 -11.46 -1.76
CA CYS A 157 11.47 -11.73 -2.90
C CYS A 157 12.23 -13.07 -2.79
N SER A 158 11.89 -13.91 -1.80
CA SER A 158 12.46 -15.25 -1.69
C SER A 158 12.18 -16.10 -2.92
N LYS A 159 13.05 -17.09 -3.21
CA LYS A 159 12.97 -17.93 -4.42
C LYS A 159 11.63 -18.68 -4.56
N THR A 160 10.97 -18.97 -3.45
CA THR A 160 9.67 -19.68 -3.40
C THR A 160 8.52 -18.73 -3.06
N SER A 161 8.76 -17.42 -3.08
CA SER A 161 7.71 -16.43 -2.84
C SER A 161 6.64 -16.51 -3.91
N ARG A 162 5.38 -16.44 -3.47
CA ARG A 162 4.21 -16.31 -4.35
C ARG A 162 3.92 -14.85 -4.75
N LEU A 163 4.71 -13.89 -4.27
CA LEU A 163 4.41 -12.46 -4.37
C LEU A 163 5.22 -11.79 -5.47
N GLY A 164 4.50 -11.12 -6.37
CA GLY A 164 5.06 -10.36 -7.47
C GLY A 164 5.60 -11.22 -8.61
N ILE A 165 5.66 -10.61 -9.79
CA ILE A 165 6.12 -11.21 -11.03
C ILE A 165 7.64 -10.96 -11.15
N THR A 166 8.43 -12.03 -11.28
CA THR A 166 9.88 -11.93 -11.48
C THR A 166 10.19 -11.29 -12.84
N PRO A 167 11.41 -10.77 -13.08
CA PRO A 167 11.77 -10.13 -14.34
C PRO A 167 11.53 -11.04 -15.56
N SER A 168 11.96 -12.31 -15.48
CA SER A 168 11.74 -13.29 -16.54
C SER A 168 10.26 -13.62 -16.75
N GLY A 169 9.49 -13.72 -15.66
CA GLY A 169 8.03 -13.90 -15.74
C GLY A 169 7.32 -12.69 -16.34
N PHE A 170 7.84 -11.49 -16.12
CA PHE A 170 7.28 -10.25 -16.63
C PHE A 170 7.51 -10.14 -18.14
N GLU A 171 8.73 -10.33 -18.61
CA GLU A 171 9.06 -10.35 -20.05
C GLU A 171 8.21 -11.38 -20.81
N LYS A 172 8.05 -12.58 -20.25
CA LYS A 172 7.19 -13.62 -20.82
C LYS A 172 5.73 -13.16 -20.89
N GLY A 173 5.20 -12.66 -19.77
CA GLY A 173 3.81 -12.20 -19.69
C GLY A 173 3.50 -11.04 -20.62
N VAL A 174 4.42 -10.09 -20.80
CA VAL A 174 4.29 -9.00 -21.77
C VAL A 174 4.20 -9.54 -23.20
N LYS A 175 5.04 -10.51 -23.57
CA LYS A 175 5.00 -11.13 -24.90
C LYS A 175 3.70 -11.89 -25.16
N GLU A 176 3.14 -12.55 -24.14
CA GLU A 176 1.95 -13.38 -24.26
C GLU A 176 0.63 -12.59 -24.16
N HIS A 177 0.57 -11.57 -23.31
CA HIS A 177 -0.67 -10.88 -22.95
C HIS A 177 -0.65 -9.36 -23.19
N GLY A 178 0.50 -8.77 -23.47
CA GLY A 178 0.67 -7.32 -23.57
C GLY A 178 0.44 -6.59 -22.24
N LEU A 179 0.36 -5.26 -22.31
CA LEU A 179 0.17 -4.35 -21.16
C LEU A 179 -1.02 -3.40 -21.37
N GLU A 180 -1.96 -3.74 -22.25
CA GLU A 180 -3.13 -2.90 -22.53
C GLU A 180 -3.90 -2.54 -21.25
N GLY A 181 -4.02 -1.24 -20.99
CA GLY A 181 -4.70 -0.70 -19.80
C GLY A 181 -3.91 -0.81 -18.49
N VAL A 182 -2.76 -1.51 -18.47
CA VAL A 182 -1.83 -1.46 -17.34
C VAL A 182 -1.14 -0.11 -17.36
N SER A 183 -1.29 0.64 -16.27
CA SER A 183 -0.79 2.01 -16.14
C SER A 183 0.19 2.20 -14.99
N GLY A 184 0.45 1.15 -14.21
CA GLY A 184 1.46 1.23 -13.17
C GLY A 184 2.00 -0.10 -12.69
N LEU A 185 3.10 0.01 -11.95
CA LEU A 185 3.79 -1.09 -11.33
C LEU A 185 3.79 -0.94 -9.82
N HIS A 186 3.82 -2.07 -9.12
CA HIS A 186 3.86 -2.10 -7.66
C HIS A 186 4.95 -3.06 -7.19
N PHE A 187 5.80 -2.61 -6.27
CA PHE A 187 6.66 -3.51 -5.51
C PHE A 187 6.42 -3.30 -4.02
N HIS A 188 6.56 -4.36 -3.25
CA HIS A 188 6.41 -4.33 -1.79
C HIS A 188 7.41 -5.32 -1.23
N THR A 189 8.60 -4.80 -0.94
CA THR A 189 9.80 -5.59 -0.61
C THR A 189 10.32 -5.36 0.80
N HIS A 190 9.65 -4.48 1.56
CA HIS A 190 10.15 -4.01 2.84
C HIS A 190 9.31 -4.49 4.02
N CYS A 191 9.93 -4.52 5.19
CA CYS A 191 9.31 -4.78 6.49
C CYS A 191 10.19 -4.14 7.57
N GLU A 192 9.65 -3.18 8.32
CA GLU A 192 10.35 -2.47 9.41
C GLU A 192 11.65 -1.72 9.03
N GLN A 193 11.80 -1.36 7.75
CA GLN A 193 13.04 -0.80 7.21
C GLN A 193 13.01 0.73 7.11
N ASN A 194 14.22 1.30 7.02
CA ASN A 194 14.47 2.74 6.85
C ASN A 194 14.52 3.12 5.34
N ALA A 195 14.71 4.41 5.02
CA ALA A 195 14.66 4.93 3.65
C ALA A 195 15.85 4.51 2.77
N ASP A 196 17.00 4.21 3.36
CA ASP A 196 18.20 3.72 2.66
C ASP A 196 17.94 2.36 1.97
N ALA A 197 17.16 1.48 2.60
CA ALA A 197 16.74 0.22 2.01
C ALA A 197 15.85 0.44 0.77
N LEU A 198 15.06 1.52 0.72
CA LEU A 198 14.31 1.88 -0.49
C LEU A 198 15.25 2.24 -1.63
N CYS A 199 16.29 3.03 -1.36
CA CYS A 199 17.26 3.46 -2.36
C CYS A 199 17.90 2.25 -3.04
N ARG A 200 18.36 1.27 -2.25
CA ARG A 200 18.92 0.01 -2.77
C ARG A 200 17.90 -0.84 -3.52
N THR A 201 16.65 -0.91 -3.04
CA THR A 201 15.58 -1.59 -3.78
C THR A 201 15.32 -0.93 -5.14
N LEU A 202 15.31 0.39 -5.21
CA LEU A 202 15.05 1.12 -6.46
C LEU A 202 16.10 0.82 -7.52
N GLU A 203 17.39 0.67 -7.15
CA GLU A 203 18.42 0.24 -8.10
C GLU A 203 18.09 -1.11 -8.76
N HIS A 204 17.53 -2.04 -7.99
CA HIS A 204 17.09 -3.35 -8.50
C HIS A 204 15.81 -3.26 -9.33
N VAL A 205 14.85 -2.42 -8.91
CA VAL A 205 13.63 -2.15 -9.69
C VAL A 205 14.00 -1.54 -11.05
N GLU A 206 14.84 -0.51 -11.08
CA GLU A 206 15.28 0.17 -12.31
C GLU A 206 16.10 -0.79 -13.19
N ARG A 207 16.99 -1.60 -12.60
CA ARG A 207 17.78 -2.61 -13.34
C ARG A 207 16.90 -3.58 -14.14
N HIS A 208 15.76 -3.99 -13.58
CA HIS A 208 14.92 -5.03 -14.18
C HIS A 208 13.69 -4.50 -14.92
N PHE A 209 13.14 -3.35 -14.53
CA PHE A 209 11.85 -2.86 -15.00
C PHE A 209 11.87 -1.46 -15.63
N LYS A 210 13.04 -0.83 -15.77
CA LYS A 210 13.16 0.52 -16.37
C LYS A 210 12.44 0.68 -17.71
N PRO A 211 12.59 -0.22 -18.71
CA PRO A 211 11.90 -0.05 -20.00
C PRO A 211 10.37 0.01 -19.90
N TYR A 212 9.81 -0.61 -18.86
CA TYR A 212 8.38 -0.57 -18.60
C TYR A 212 7.98 0.68 -17.81
N LEU A 213 8.78 1.09 -16.82
CA LEU A 213 8.53 2.28 -15.99
C LEU A 213 8.42 3.57 -16.81
N GLU A 214 9.20 3.70 -17.90
CA GLU A 214 9.16 4.87 -18.80
C GLU A 214 7.77 5.13 -19.40
N ASN A 215 6.90 4.11 -19.46
CA ASN A 215 5.55 4.19 -20.02
C ASN A 215 4.44 4.11 -18.94
N MET A 216 4.80 4.10 -17.66
CA MET A 216 3.82 4.00 -16.56
C MET A 216 3.40 5.38 -16.08
N ALA A 217 2.11 5.53 -15.77
CA ALA A 217 1.55 6.74 -15.17
C ALA A 217 1.81 6.80 -13.65
N TRP A 218 1.99 5.64 -13.01
CA TRP A 218 2.23 5.56 -11.57
C TRP A 218 3.10 4.36 -11.18
N VAL A 219 3.77 4.49 -10.04
CA VAL A 219 4.48 3.42 -9.37
C VAL A 219 4.12 3.41 -7.88
N ASN A 220 3.86 2.24 -7.35
CA ASN A 220 3.58 2.05 -5.94
C ASN A 220 4.78 1.35 -5.29
N PHE A 221 5.42 2.05 -4.34
CA PHE A 221 6.59 1.56 -3.61
C PHE A 221 6.21 0.63 -2.45
N GLY A 222 4.90 0.42 -2.24
CA GLY A 222 4.40 -0.43 -1.19
C GLY A 222 4.62 0.18 0.20
N GLY A 223 4.70 -0.69 1.19
CA GLY A 223 4.81 -0.36 2.60
C GLY A 223 6.04 -0.99 3.22
N GLY A 224 6.01 -1.25 4.52
CA GLY A 224 7.16 -1.79 5.25
C GLY A 224 8.23 -0.76 5.60
N HIS A 225 8.02 0.49 5.20
CA HIS A 225 8.77 1.65 5.69
C HIS A 225 8.22 2.05 7.06
N HIS A 226 9.11 2.16 8.05
CA HIS A 226 8.81 2.65 9.40
C HIS A 226 8.85 4.18 9.47
N ILE A 227 8.12 4.85 8.57
CA ILE A 227 8.23 6.30 8.30
C ILE A 227 8.11 7.17 9.56
N THR A 228 7.33 6.74 10.54
CA THR A 228 7.02 7.48 11.77
C THR A 228 7.91 7.10 12.96
N ARG A 229 8.84 6.16 12.76
CA ARG A 229 9.84 5.79 13.76
C ARG A 229 10.84 6.94 13.93
N SER A 230 11.34 7.12 15.14
CA SER A 230 12.14 8.30 15.51
C SER A 230 13.47 8.45 14.75
N ASP A 231 14.04 7.34 14.30
CA ASP A 231 15.30 7.26 13.54
C ASP A 231 15.06 7.10 12.03
N TYR A 232 13.81 7.15 11.55
CA TYR A 232 13.54 7.05 10.12
C TYR A 232 13.98 8.32 9.39
N ASP A 233 14.75 8.16 8.32
CA ASP A 233 15.23 9.30 7.51
C ASP A 233 14.15 9.77 6.54
N VAL A 234 13.25 10.61 7.06
CA VAL A 234 12.14 11.22 6.31
C VAL A 234 12.66 12.09 5.16
N ASN A 235 13.79 12.78 5.35
CA ASN A 235 14.36 13.67 4.34
C ASN A 235 14.90 12.87 3.16
N LEU A 236 15.62 11.77 3.43
CA LEU A 236 16.07 10.85 2.40
C LEU A 236 14.88 10.28 1.63
N LEU A 237 13.81 9.84 2.31
CA LEU A 237 12.60 9.35 1.63
C LEU A 237 12.02 10.41 0.68
N ILE A 238 11.86 11.66 1.16
CA ILE A 238 11.31 12.75 0.36
C ILE A 238 12.18 13.01 -0.88
N GLN A 239 13.51 13.07 -0.71
CA GLN A 239 14.44 13.31 -1.82
C GLN A 239 14.41 12.16 -2.82
N THR A 240 14.49 10.92 -2.35
CA THR A 240 14.41 9.71 -3.18
C THR A 240 13.14 9.68 -4.02
N ILE A 241 11.99 10.07 -3.46
CA ILE A 241 10.74 10.17 -4.20
C ILE A 241 10.82 11.27 -5.26
N LYS A 242 11.27 12.48 -4.91
CA LYS A 242 11.38 13.59 -5.87
C LYS A 242 12.28 13.22 -7.05
N ASP A 243 13.45 12.67 -6.77
CA ASP A 243 14.41 12.27 -7.79
C ASP A 243 13.82 11.18 -8.69
N PHE A 244 13.13 10.19 -8.12
CA PHE A 244 12.47 9.16 -8.90
C PHE A 244 11.37 9.75 -9.81
N LYS A 245 10.55 10.66 -9.27
CA LYS A 245 9.50 11.34 -10.06
C LYS A 245 10.11 12.11 -11.22
N GLU A 246 11.16 12.88 -10.99
CA GLU A 246 11.84 13.66 -12.02
C GLU A 246 12.44 12.77 -13.12
N ARG A 247 13.10 11.67 -12.73
CA ARG A 247 13.67 10.70 -13.68
C ARG A 247 12.65 10.04 -14.61
N TYR A 248 11.41 9.90 -14.15
CA TYR A 248 10.33 9.21 -14.88
C TYR A 248 9.18 10.17 -15.21
N HIS A 249 9.49 11.33 -15.81
CA HIS A 249 8.49 12.24 -16.38
C HIS A 249 7.38 12.67 -15.40
N ASN A 250 7.74 12.94 -14.15
CA ASN A 250 6.81 13.27 -13.05
C ASN A 250 5.79 12.16 -12.72
N ILE A 251 6.18 10.89 -12.88
CA ILE A 251 5.36 9.72 -12.52
C ILE A 251 4.72 9.87 -11.13
N GLU A 252 3.50 9.38 -10.96
CA GLU A 252 2.85 9.37 -9.65
C GLU A 252 3.46 8.28 -8.76
N VAL A 253 3.97 8.66 -7.59
CA VAL A 253 4.52 7.72 -6.60
C VAL A 253 3.50 7.50 -5.49
N ILE A 254 3.31 6.25 -5.08
CA ILE A 254 2.38 5.83 -4.03
C ILE A 254 3.16 5.11 -2.92
N LEU A 255 2.84 5.43 -1.66
CA LEU A 255 3.32 4.75 -0.46
C LEU A 255 2.15 4.11 0.29
N GLU A 256 2.39 2.96 0.93
CA GLU A 256 1.39 2.17 1.65
C GLU A 256 1.76 1.93 3.13
N PRO A 257 1.94 2.97 3.96
CA PRO A 257 2.20 2.78 5.39
C PRO A 257 1.01 2.10 6.08
N GLY A 258 1.29 1.01 6.79
CA GLY A 258 0.34 0.33 7.68
C GLY A 258 0.79 0.47 9.12
N GLU A 259 1.81 -0.32 9.48
CA GLU A 259 2.37 -0.29 10.84
C GLU A 259 2.86 1.11 11.25
N ALA A 260 3.50 1.86 10.35
CA ALA A 260 3.92 3.24 10.62
C ALA A 260 2.76 4.16 11.05
N ILE A 261 1.51 3.85 10.69
CA ILE A 261 0.35 4.61 11.16
C ILE A 261 0.14 4.35 12.65
N GLY A 262 0.08 3.07 13.04
CA GLY A 262 -0.17 2.62 14.41
C GLY A 262 1.06 2.58 15.32
N TRP A 263 2.25 2.85 14.79
CA TRP A 263 3.51 2.67 15.50
C TRP A 263 3.59 3.50 16.77
N GLN A 264 3.71 2.83 17.92
CA GLN A 264 3.77 3.44 19.25
C GLN A 264 2.59 4.38 19.58
N CYS A 265 1.44 4.18 18.93
CA CYS A 265 0.22 4.95 19.18
C CYS A 265 -0.60 4.46 20.36
N GLY A 266 -0.17 3.40 21.06
CA GLY A 266 -0.97 2.75 22.07
C GLY A 266 -0.28 1.55 22.70
N PHE A 267 -1.03 0.80 23.50
CA PHE A 267 -0.57 -0.38 24.21
C PHE A 267 -1.72 -1.34 24.51
N LEU A 268 -1.40 -2.60 24.80
CA LEU A 268 -2.34 -3.56 25.39
C LEU A 268 -2.32 -3.35 26.91
N ILE A 269 -3.44 -2.94 27.51
CA ILE A 269 -3.62 -3.03 28.96
C ILE A 269 -4.11 -4.43 29.30
N ALA A 270 -3.49 -5.07 30.29
CA ALA A 270 -3.81 -6.41 30.75
C ALA A 270 -3.64 -6.50 32.28
N SER A 271 -4.26 -7.52 32.89
CA SER A 271 -4.15 -7.79 34.33
C SER A 271 -3.36 -9.07 34.57
N VAL A 272 -2.53 -9.07 35.62
CA VAL A 272 -1.94 -10.30 36.16
C VAL A 272 -3.01 -11.00 36.98
N ILE A 273 -3.38 -12.22 36.58
CA ILE A 273 -4.41 -13.01 37.28
C ILE A 273 -3.81 -13.82 38.43
N ASP A 274 -2.60 -14.36 38.23
CA ASP A 274 -1.90 -15.16 39.24
C ASP A 274 -0.39 -15.07 39.02
N ILE A 275 0.38 -15.31 40.08
CA ILE A 275 1.85 -15.44 40.06
C ILE A 275 2.19 -16.73 40.82
N VAL A 276 2.48 -17.80 40.08
CA VAL A 276 2.86 -19.09 40.67
C VAL A 276 4.39 -19.14 40.84
N GLN A 277 4.85 -19.50 42.04
CA GLN A 277 6.26 -19.77 42.35
C GLN A 277 6.41 -21.26 42.70
N ASN A 278 7.41 -21.92 42.13
CA ASN A 278 7.75 -23.33 42.37
C ASN A 278 9.04 -23.43 43.18
#